data_AF-A0A1G8GYT1-F1
#
_entry.id   AF-A0A1G8GYT1-F1
#
_cell.length_a   1.000
_cell.length_b   1.000
_cell.length_c   1.000
_cell.angle_alpha   90.00
_cell.angle_beta   90.00
_cell.angle_gamma   90.00
#
_symmetry.space_group_name_H-M   'P 1'
#
loop_
_entity.id
_entity.type
_entity.pdbx_description
1 polymer ?
#
loop_
_entity_poly.entity_id
_entity_poly.type
_entity_poly.pdbx_seq_one_letter_code
_entity_poly.pdbx_strand_id
1 'polypeptide(L)'
;MRQQNVMWQPVVIELNRSLYSEEMVCSMSTQLFYIPETENLQGNEEMHSHLVPASYHRVTASGSAERIMNGEYDPSIVQTLVNCIQNAEQRDRNVRNGLQVMRNAAPSSYKPFIENIIRWQDDAERYLQNAKQLTMQVTGAAEGQGQSPYSQSQRAWPYF
;
A
#
# COMPACT_ATOMS: atom_id res chain seq x y z
N MET A 1 25.35 -6.12 -12.82
CA MET A 1 24.04 -6.78 -13.06
C MET A 1 23.78 -7.92 -12.07
N ARG A 2 24.46 -9.09 -12.10
CA ARG A 2 24.12 -10.22 -11.21
C ARG A 2 24.03 -9.91 -9.70
N GLN A 3 24.93 -9.09 -9.13
CA GLN A 3 24.88 -8.74 -7.70
C GLN A 3 23.75 -7.77 -7.33
N GLN A 4 23.36 -6.85 -8.21
CA GLN A 4 22.25 -5.93 -7.96
C GLN A 4 20.91 -6.68 -7.93
N ASN A 5 20.71 -7.64 -8.84
CA ASN A 5 19.49 -8.45 -8.87
C ASN A 5 19.30 -9.22 -7.55
N VAL A 6 20.37 -9.76 -6.97
CA VAL A 6 20.31 -10.51 -5.69
C VAL A 6 19.90 -9.62 -4.51
N MET A 7 20.33 -8.35 -4.49
CA MET A 7 19.99 -7.42 -3.42
C MET A 7 18.55 -6.88 -3.51
N TRP A 8 18.06 -6.62 -4.72
CA TRP A 8 16.72 -6.03 -4.92
C TRP A 8 15.60 -7.07 -5.02
N GLN A 9 15.91 -8.33 -5.32
CA GLN A 9 14.91 -9.39 -5.42
C GLN A 9 14.04 -9.53 -4.16
N PRO A 10 14.58 -9.52 -2.92
CA PRO A 10 13.75 -9.54 -1.72
C PRO A 10 12.78 -8.34 -1.62
N VAL A 11 13.22 -7.15 -2.02
CA VAL A 11 12.37 -5.93 -2.03
C VAL A 11 11.19 -6.14 -2.99
N VAL A 12 11.47 -6.61 -4.20
CA VAL A 12 10.45 -6.91 -5.21
C VAL A 12 9.45 -7.95 -4.72
N ILE A 13 9.93 -9.04 -4.10
CA ILE A 13 9.07 -10.10 -3.57
C ILE A 13 8.11 -9.55 -2.50
N GLU A 14 8.61 -8.76 -1.56
CA GLU A 14 7.77 -8.22 -0.49
C GLU A 14 6.79 -7.16 -1.01
N LEU A 15 7.18 -6.32 -1.97
CA LEU A 15 6.25 -5.39 -2.64
C LEU A 15 5.15 -6.12 -3.41
N ASN A 16 5.48 -7.17 -4.15
CA ASN A 16 4.51 -7.96 -4.89
C ASN A 16 3.53 -8.68 -3.95
N ARG A 17 4.01 -9.20 -2.80
CA ARG A 17 3.13 -9.77 -1.76
C ARG A 17 2.22 -8.72 -1.14
N SER A 18 2.76 -7.54 -0.86
CA SER A 18 1.99 -6.41 -0.34
C SER A 18 0.89 -6.00 -1.31
N LEU A 19 1.23 -5.90 -2.61
CA LEU A 19 0.29 -5.54 -3.67
C LEU A 19 -0.80 -6.58 -3.84
N TYR A 20 -0.44 -7.86 -3.89
CA TYR A 20 -1.42 -8.94 -3.97
C TYR A 20 -2.39 -8.94 -2.78
N SER A 21 -1.90 -8.71 -1.56
CA SER A 21 -2.76 -8.58 -0.38
C SER A 21 -3.71 -7.38 -0.50
N GLU A 22 -3.25 -6.25 -1.03
CA GLU A 22 -4.11 -5.09 -1.30
C GLU A 22 -5.14 -5.35 -2.41
N GLU A 23 -4.79 -6.10 -3.46
CA GLU A 23 -5.74 -6.53 -4.49
C GLU A 23 -6.90 -7.32 -3.87
N MET A 24 -6.62 -8.16 -2.87
CA MET A 24 -7.66 -8.86 -2.11
C MET A 24 -8.52 -7.90 -1.29
N VAL A 25 -7.93 -6.89 -0.63
CA VAL A 25 -8.68 -5.84 0.08
C VAL A 25 -9.61 -5.12 -0.89
N CYS A 26 -9.06 -4.56 -1.97
CA CYS A 26 -9.80 -3.83 -3.02
C CYS A 26 -10.96 -4.65 -3.59
N SER A 27 -10.68 -5.90 -3.98
CA SER A 27 -11.68 -6.79 -4.57
C SER A 27 -12.83 -7.06 -3.60
N MET A 28 -12.50 -7.45 -2.37
CA MET A 28 -13.50 -7.83 -1.37
C MET A 28 -14.30 -6.64 -0.83
N SER A 29 -13.67 -5.48 -0.61
CA SER A 29 -14.37 -4.29 -0.14
C SER A 29 -15.26 -3.69 -1.23
N THR A 30 -14.81 -3.71 -2.48
CA THR A 30 -15.60 -3.25 -3.63
C THR A 30 -16.84 -4.11 -3.83
N GLN A 31 -16.73 -5.43 -3.61
CA GLN A 31 -17.88 -6.35 -3.67
C GLN A 31 -19.04 -5.89 -2.77
N LEU A 32 -18.75 -5.29 -1.62
CA LEU A 32 -19.78 -4.88 -0.65
C LEU A 32 -20.70 -3.78 -1.19
N PHE A 33 -20.26 -2.98 -2.18
CA PHE A 33 -21.12 -2.00 -2.86
C PHE A 33 -22.19 -2.65 -3.74
N TYR A 34 -22.03 -3.91 -4.13
CA TYR A 34 -22.93 -4.63 -5.04
C TYR A 34 -23.83 -5.65 -4.33
N ILE A 35 -23.81 -5.65 -2.99
CA ILE A 35 -24.64 -6.52 -2.15
C ILE A 35 -25.67 -5.62 -1.44
N PRO A 36 -26.99 -5.83 -1.63
CA PRO A 36 -28.02 -4.96 -1.08
C PRO A 36 -27.92 -4.72 0.43
N GLU A 37 -27.49 -5.72 1.21
CA GLU A 37 -27.35 -5.60 2.66
C GLU A 37 -26.14 -4.76 3.11
N THR A 38 -25.19 -4.50 2.21
CA THR A 38 -23.95 -3.76 2.53
C THR A 38 -23.66 -2.62 1.55
N GLU A 39 -24.54 -2.32 0.59
CA GLU A 39 -24.32 -1.30 -0.44
C GLU A 39 -24.01 0.09 0.13
N ASN A 40 -24.59 0.39 1.30
CA ASN A 40 -24.41 1.65 2.04
C ASN A 40 -23.64 1.43 3.35
N LEU A 41 -22.80 0.40 3.44
CA LEU A 41 -22.09 0.06 4.67
C LEU A 41 -21.14 1.19 5.07
N GLN A 42 -21.41 1.80 6.22
CA GLN A 42 -20.63 2.91 6.75
C GLN A 42 -19.15 2.55 6.83
N GLY A 43 -18.29 3.46 6.40
CA GLY A 43 -16.84 3.28 6.40
C GLY A 43 -16.29 2.69 5.10
N ASN A 44 -17.10 2.03 4.26
CA ASN A 44 -16.57 1.45 3.01
C ASN A 44 -16.10 2.53 2.01
N GLU A 45 -16.92 3.57 1.78
CA GLU A 45 -16.56 4.69 0.90
C GLU A 45 -15.37 5.50 1.43
N GLU A 46 -15.37 5.85 2.72
CA GLU A 46 -14.27 6.57 3.36
C GLU A 46 -12.96 5.76 3.32
N MET A 47 -13.03 4.46 3.59
CA MET A 47 -11.89 3.55 3.45
C MET A 47 -11.35 3.57 2.01
N HIS A 48 -12.23 3.47 1.00
CA HIS A 48 -11.85 3.52 -0.41
C HIS A 48 -11.18 4.84 -0.83
N SER A 49 -11.59 5.97 -0.24
CA SER A 49 -10.96 7.28 -0.46
C SER A 49 -9.47 7.31 -0.07
N HIS A 50 -9.05 6.39 0.81
CA HIS A 50 -7.66 6.20 1.21
C HIS A 50 -6.99 5.01 0.53
N LEU A 51 -7.75 3.94 0.26
CA LEU A 51 -7.26 2.74 -0.40
C LEU A 51 -6.79 3.04 -1.83
N VAL A 52 -7.56 3.81 -2.61
CA VAL A 52 -7.18 4.12 -4.01
C VAL A 52 -5.82 4.86 -4.09
N PRO A 53 -5.56 5.92 -3.30
CA PRO A 53 -4.23 6.51 -3.21
C PRO A 53 -3.14 5.55 -2.68
N ALA A 54 -3.46 4.68 -1.72
CA ALA A 54 -2.51 3.68 -1.23
C ALA A 54 -2.08 2.73 -2.35
N SER A 55 -3.05 2.25 -3.14
CA SER A 55 -2.83 1.35 -4.28
C SER A 55 -1.99 1.98 -5.36
N TYR A 56 -2.25 3.25 -5.71
CA TYR A 56 -1.41 3.99 -6.65
C TYR A 56 0.07 3.98 -6.22
N HIS A 57 0.33 4.27 -4.96
CA HIS A 57 1.69 4.29 -4.43
C HIS A 57 2.30 2.89 -4.38
N ARG A 58 1.54 1.86 -3.97
CA ARG A 58 2.05 0.49 -3.90
C ARG A 58 2.39 -0.09 -5.28
N VAL A 59 1.56 0.18 -6.29
CA VAL A 59 1.83 -0.16 -7.70
C VAL A 59 3.08 0.57 -8.19
N THR A 60 3.18 1.87 -7.93
CA THR A 60 4.33 2.68 -8.36
C THR A 60 5.64 2.20 -7.72
N ALA A 61 5.62 1.89 -6.41
CA ALA A 61 6.76 1.32 -5.70
C ALA A 61 7.17 -0.03 -6.32
N SER A 62 6.22 -0.92 -6.57
CA SER A 62 6.48 -2.23 -7.19
C SER A 62 7.15 -2.07 -8.56
N GLY A 63 6.62 -1.20 -9.42
CA GLY A 63 7.20 -0.90 -10.72
C GLY A 63 8.61 -0.30 -10.64
N SER A 64 8.86 0.60 -9.69
CA SER A 64 10.21 1.14 -9.46
C SER A 64 11.21 0.07 -9.02
N ALA A 65 10.82 -0.84 -8.11
CA ALA A 65 11.67 -1.93 -7.67
C ALA A 65 11.98 -2.92 -8.80
N GLU A 66 10.99 -3.25 -9.63
CA GLU A 66 11.16 -4.09 -10.82
C GLU A 66 12.13 -3.46 -11.83
N ARG A 67 12.03 -2.16 -12.11
CA ARG A 67 12.96 -1.44 -12.99
C ARG A 67 14.40 -1.53 -12.47
N ILE A 68 14.60 -1.29 -11.17
CA ILE A 68 15.91 -1.39 -10.53
C ILE A 68 16.46 -2.82 -10.61
N MET A 69 15.65 -3.83 -10.31
CA MET A 69 16.04 -5.24 -10.38
C MET A 69 16.42 -5.65 -11.82
N ASN A 70 15.82 -5.04 -12.83
CA ASN A 70 16.14 -5.28 -14.24
C ASN A 70 17.30 -4.42 -14.78
N GLY A 71 18.00 -3.70 -13.89
CA GLY A 71 19.24 -2.98 -14.21
C GLY A 71 19.06 -1.52 -14.56
N GLU A 72 17.84 -0.97 -14.50
CA GLU A 72 17.61 0.46 -14.65
C GLU A 72 17.90 1.18 -13.33
N TYR A 73 19.06 1.83 -13.25
CA TYR A 73 19.48 2.54 -12.04
C TYR A 73 19.61 4.04 -12.31
N ASP A 74 18.57 4.77 -11.94
CA ASP A 74 18.59 6.23 -11.84
C ASP A 74 18.20 6.63 -10.39
N PRO A 75 18.90 7.59 -9.75
CA PRO A 75 18.58 8.01 -8.38
C PRO A 75 17.12 8.42 -8.18
N SER A 76 16.47 8.97 -9.20
CA SER A 76 15.05 9.34 -9.16
C SER A 76 14.12 8.13 -9.04
N ILE A 77 14.51 6.96 -9.56
CA ILE A 77 13.73 5.72 -9.43
C ILE A 77 13.78 5.23 -7.99
N VAL A 78 14.97 5.25 -7.37
CA VAL A 78 15.15 4.89 -5.95
C VAL A 78 14.37 5.86 -5.05
N GLN A 79 14.45 7.17 -5.32
CA GLN A 79 13.69 8.17 -4.57
C GLN A 79 12.17 7.96 -4.71
N THR A 80 11.71 7.63 -5.93
CA THR A 80 10.29 7.35 -6.21
C THR A 80 9.82 6.13 -5.43
N LEU A 81 10.61 5.05 -5.44
CA LEU A 81 10.35 3.82 -4.67
C LEU A 81 10.17 4.14 -3.18
N VAL A 82 11.14 4.80 -2.56
CA VAL A 82 11.12 5.13 -1.12
C VAL A 82 9.92 6.01 -0.78
N ASN A 83 9.68 7.07 -1.55
CA ASN A 83 8.56 7.97 -1.31
C ASN A 83 7.21 7.24 -1.44
N CYS A 84 7.07 6.35 -2.42
CA CYS A 84 5.81 5.63 -2.61
C CYS A 84 5.58 4.60 -1.49
N ILE A 85 6.60 3.90 -1.02
CA ILE A 85 6.48 3.02 0.16
C ILE A 85 5.98 3.80 1.38
N GLN A 86 6.57 4.97 1.67
CA GLN A 86 6.19 5.80 2.82
C GLN A 86 4.78 6.36 2.68
N ASN A 87 4.39 6.81 1.48
CA ASN A 87 3.04 7.33 1.26
C ASN A 87 1.98 6.23 1.36
N ALA A 88 2.24 5.03 0.82
CA ALA A 88 1.34 3.89 0.98
C ALA A 88 1.12 3.55 2.47
N GLU A 89 2.21 3.43 3.24
CA GLU A 89 2.17 3.19 4.69
C GLU A 89 1.36 4.26 5.45
N GLN A 90 1.51 5.54 5.07
CA GLN A 90 0.75 6.62 5.70
C GLN A 90 -0.76 6.48 5.43
N ARG A 91 -1.14 6.08 4.21
CA ARG A 91 -2.54 5.89 3.81
C ARG A 91 -3.17 4.66 4.45
N ASP A 92 -2.41 3.58 4.59
CA ASP A 92 -2.86 2.32 5.21
C ASP A 92 -3.47 2.54 6.61
N ARG A 93 -2.97 3.52 7.37
CA ARG A 93 -3.55 3.86 8.69
C ARG A 93 -5.02 4.26 8.60
N ASN A 94 -5.38 5.04 7.58
CA ASN A 94 -6.77 5.48 7.40
C ASN A 94 -7.62 4.39 6.74
N VAL A 95 -7.02 3.54 5.89
CA VAL A 95 -7.68 2.32 5.40
C VAL A 95 -8.10 1.45 6.59
N ARG A 96 -7.17 1.18 7.52
CA ARG A 96 -7.46 0.42 8.74
C ARG A 96 -8.58 1.05 9.58
N ASN A 97 -8.57 2.37 9.75
CA ASN A 97 -9.64 3.06 10.47
C ASN A 97 -11.01 2.84 9.81
N GLY A 98 -11.10 3.01 8.49
CA GLY A 98 -12.31 2.77 7.73
C GLY A 98 -12.79 1.32 7.81
N LEU A 99 -11.88 0.33 7.78
CA LEU A 99 -12.22 -1.08 7.98
C LEU A 99 -12.78 -1.37 9.39
N GLN A 100 -12.30 -0.70 10.43
CA GLN A 100 -12.85 -0.84 11.77
C GLN A 100 -14.26 -0.24 11.88
N VAL A 101 -14.50 0.93 11.26
CA VAL A 101 -15.85 1.51 11.15
C VAL A 101 -16.77 0.54 10.42
N MET A 102 -16.32 0.00 9.29
CA MET A 102 -17.05 -0.99 8.49
C MET A 102 -17.42 -2.24 9.30
N ARG A 103 -16.46 -2.82 10.03
CA ARG A 103 -16.70 -3.99 10.90
C ARG A 103 -17.74 -3.71 11.98
N ASN A 104 -17.69 -2.53 12.59
CA ASN A 104 -18.59 -2.16 13.68
C ASN A 104 -20.02 -1.93 13.18
N ALA A 105 -20.16 -1.32 12.00
CA ALA A 105 -21.46 -1.03 11.39
C ALA A 105 -22.10 -2.25 10.69
N ALA A 106 -21.34 -3.28 10.38
CA ALA A 106 -21.82 -4.40 9.57
C ALA A 106 -22.86 -5.27 10.26
N PRO A 107 -23.83 -5.82 9.50
CA PRO A 107 -24.68 -6.90 9.97
C PRO A 107 -23.86 -8.08 10.48
N SER A 108 -24.33 -8.76 11.52
CA SER A 108 -23.59 -9.86 12.17
C SER A 108 -23.14 -10.95 11.19
N SER A 109 -23.92 -11.23 10.14
CA SER A 109 -23.58 -12.19 9.09
C SER A 109 -22.37 -11.80 8.24
N TYR A 110 -22.08 -10.50 8.11
CA TYR A 110 -20.97 -9.98 7.29
C TYR A 110 -19.71 -9.65 8.08
N LYS A 111 -19.78 -9.62 9.42
CA LYS A 111 -18.59 -9.37 10.27
C LYS A 111 -17.42 -10.31 9.98
N PRO A 112 -17.61 -11.64 9.81
CA PRO A 112 -16.50 -12.54 9.46
C PRO A 112 -15.86 -12.23 8.10
N PHE A 113 -16.66 -11.75 7.13
CA PHE A 113 -16.15 -11.34 5.82
C PHE A 113 -15.27 -10.10 5.94
N ILE A 114 -15.69 -9.10 6.72
CA ILE A 114 -14.92 -7.87 6.94
C ILE A 114 -13.67 -8.14 7.76
N GLU A 115 -13.74 -9.03 8.76
CA GLU A 115 -12.54 -9.50 9.48
C GLU A 115 -11.54 -10.18 8.55
N ASN A 116 -12.00 -10.84 7.49
CA ASN A 116 -11.11 -11.38 6.47
C ASN A 116 -10.44 -10.27 5.64
N ILE A 117 -11.16 -9.19 5.31
CA ILE A 117 -10.57 -8.00 4.65
C ILE A 117 -9.52 -7.37 5.55
N ILE A 118 -9.78 -7.25 6.86
CA ILE A 118 -8.82 -6.71 7.83
C ILE A 118 -7.54 -7.56 7.87
N ARG A 119 -7.64 -8.89 7.86
CA ARG A 119 -6.45 -9.76 7.79
C ARG A 119 -5.64 -9.53 6.51
N TRP A 120 -6.31 -9.35 5.37
CA TRP A 120 -5.62 -8.99 4.12
C TRP A 120 -4.92 -7.63 4.21
N GLN A 121 -5.54 -6.63 4.83
CA GLN A 121 -4.91 -5.34 5.08
C GLN A 121 -3.69 -5.47 6.00
N ASP A 122 -3.77 -6.28 7.06
CA ASP A 122 -2.65 -6.54 7.97
C ASP A 122 -1.47 -7.21 7.24
N ASP A 123 -1.77 -8.14 6.33
CA ASP A 123 -0.77 -8.77 5.47
C ASP A 123 -0.15 -7.75 4.49
N ALA A 124 -0.97 -6.91 3.85
CA ALA A 124 -0.50 -5.88 2.93
C ALA A 124 0.48 -4.91 3.62
N GLU A 125 0.13 -4.45 4.82
CA GLU A 125 0.97 -3.57 5.62
C GLU A 125 2.26 -4.25 6.07
N ARG A 126 2.18 -5.48 6.58
CA ARG A 126 3.35 -6.24 7.04
C ARG A 126 4.38 -6.39 5.91
N TYR A 127 3.93 -6.78 4.72
CA TYR A 127 4.81 -6.93 3.56
C TYR A 127 5.37 -5.59 3.08
N LEU A 128 4.60 -4.49 3.16
CA LEU A 128 5.10 -3.15 2.84
C LEU A 128 6.21 -2.71 3.82
N GLN A 129 6.06 -3.00 5.11
CA GLN A 129 7.08 -2.71 6.13
C GLN A 129 8.36 -3.50 5.88
N ASN A 130 8.25 -4.79 5.55
CA ASN A 130 9.41 -5.59 5.19
C ASN A 130 10.11 -5.01 3.96
N ALA A 131 9.36 -4.65 2.91
CA ALA A 131 9.91 -3.99 1.72
C ALA A 131 10.63 -2.68 2.04
N LYS A 132 10.07 -1.87 2.95
CA LYS A 132 10.69 -0.63 3.44
C LYS A 132 12.04 -0.89 4.10
N GLN A 133 12.08 -1.84 5.04
CA GLN A 133 13.30 -2.20 5.75
C GLN A 133 14.38 -2.76 4.81
N LEU A 134 13.99 -3.64 3.89
CA LEU A 134 14.90 -4.18 2.87
C LEU A 134 15.42 -3.09 1.93
N THR A 135 14.55 -2.16 1.50
CA THR A 135 14.95 -1.03 0.65
C THR A 135 16.02 -0.20 1.35
N MET A 136 15.83 0.11 2.64
CA MET A 136 16.79 0.87 3.44
C MET A 136 18.14 0.15 3.60
N GLN A 137 18.12 -1.17 3.79
CA GLN A 137 19.35 -1.98 3.86
C GLN A 137 20.13 -1.93 2.54
N VAL A 138 19.43 -2.00 1.41
CA VAL A 138 20.05 -1.97 0.08
C VAL A 138 20.57 -0.58 -0.28
N THR A 139 19.88 0.49 0.11
CA THR A 139 20.30 1.87 -0.19
C THR A 139 21.26 2.47 0.83
N GLY A 140 21.42 1.86 2.00
CA GLY A 140 22.20 2.41 3.11
C GLY A 140 21.56 3.64 3.76
N ALA A 141 20.27 3.89 3.53
CA ALA A 141 19.55 5.02 4.10
C ALA A 141 19.04 4.67 5.51
N ALA A 142 19.53 5.37 6.54
CA ALA A 142 19.02 5.25 7.92
C ALA A 142 17.65 5.95 8.08
N GLU A 143 16.84 5.50 9.04
CA GLU A 143 15.57 6.14 9.45
C GLU A 143 15.85 7.59 9.91
N GLY A 144 15.78 8.57 9.02
CA GLY A 144 16.10 9.95 9.41
C GLY A 144 16.07 11.01 8.32
N GLN A 145 16.12 10.65 7.04
CA GLN A 145 16.00 11.63 5.95
C GLN A 145 14.56 11.72 5.43
N GLY A 146 13.62 11.94 6.35
CA GLY A 146 12.18 12.06 6.09
C GLY A 146 11.66 13.50 6.13
N GLN A 147 12.50 14.51 5.91
CA GLN A 147 12.03 15.87 5.64
C GLN A 147 12.50 16.30 4.26
N SER A 148 11.79 15.81 3.24
CA SER A 148 11.79 16.47 1.94
C SER A 148 11.07 17.83 2.10
N PRO A 149 11.64 18.94 1.61
CA PRO A 149 10.98 20.25 1.60
C PRO A 149 9.72 20.29 0.69
N TYR A 150 9.40 19.18 0.02
CA TYR A 150 8.16 19.01 -0.76
C TYR A 150 6.97 18.48 0.04
N SER A 151 7.09 18.27 1.35
CA SER A 151 5.96 17.92 2.22
C SER A 151 4.90 19.03 2.35
N GLN A 152 5.14 20.22 1.78
CA GLN A 152 4.17 21.33 1.74
C GLN A 152 3.48 21.54 0.39
N SER A 153 3.81 20.78 -0.66
CA SER A 153 3.01 20.81 -1.89
C SER A 153 2.21 19.52 -2.01
N GLN A 154 1.09 19.48 -1.28
CA GLN A 154 -0.11 18.80 -1.78
C GLN A 154 -0.55 19.50 -3.07
N ARG A 155 0.20 19.33 -4.16
CA ARG A 155 -0.44 19.35 -5.47
C ARG A 155 -1.19 18.04 -5.52
N ALA A 156 -2.46 18.10 -5.13
CA ALA A 156 -3.43 17.11 -5.55
C ALA A 156 -3.21 16.94 -7.06
N TRP A 157 -2.70 15.79 -7.46
CA TRP A 157 -2.83 15.39 -8.85
C TRP A 157 -4.35 15.36 -9.10
N PRO A 158 -4.87 16.09 -10.09
CA PRO A 158 -6.30 16.39 -10.22
C PRO A 158 -7.17 15.18 -10.63
N TYR A 159 -6.73 13.95 -10.36
CA TYR A 159 -7.34 12.72 -10.83
C TYR A 159 -7.74 11.74 -9.72
N PHE A 160 -7.76 12.16 -8.45
CA PHE A 160 -8.42 11.42 -7.36
C PHE A 160 -9.16 12.38 -6.44
#